data_AF-A0A4S2RBW9-F1
#
_entry.id   AF-A0A4S2RBW9-F1
#
_cell.length_a   1.000
_cell.length_b   1.000
_cell.length_c   1.000
_cell.angle_alpha   90.00
_cell.angle_beta   90.00
_cell.angle_gamma   90.00
#
_symmetry.space_group_name_H-M   'P 1'
#
loop_
_entity.id
_entity.type
_entity.pdbx_description
1 polymer ?
#
loop_
_entity_poly.entity_id
_entity_poly.type
_entity_poly.pdbx_seq_one_letter_code
_entity_poly.pdbx_strand_id
1 'polypeptide(L)'
;MESLSYRHGEDARHGGVDITISLTPAEAKALGGEEGLLADWFDSALWALTMFRTGSNPRGPVELDPGAAEITPDTLYRVINDLDNRLLPRLQGIRDMAIRRHHELGGSIGDLALAMDVVKSTAQSRRNVVISGKDRPSMWENWAVKGGPQNREFCAACGHPAFPTDPIVTTDDDDRYRIHQSHTQNPRDGFFGTPIVDPDDESFVWEHGDMHRPTDSDDITADAPRDPVELDERIAAEYADDDES
;
A
#
# COMPACT_ATOMS: atom_id res chain seq x y z
N MET A 1 22.25 18.28 -1.53
CA MET A 1 21.68 18.06 -2.87
C MET A 1 20.22 18.44 -2.77
N GLU A 2 19.74 19.33 -3.62
CA GLU A 2 18.34 19.77 -3.57
C GLU A 2 17.48 18.70 -4.25
N SER A 3 16.60 18.04 -3.49
CA SER A 3 15.78 16.92 -3.98
C SER A 3 14.51 17.37 -4.70
N LEU A 4 14.17 18.66 -4.62
CA LEU A 4 12.96 19.24 -5.19
C LEU A 4 13.34 20.41 -6.10
N SER A 5 12.81 20.44 -7.31
CA SER A 5 13.02 21.54 -8.25
C SER A 5 11.76 21.88 -9.02
N TYR A 6 11.70 23.13 -9.48
CA TYR A 6 10.55 23.70 -10.18
C TYR A 6 11.00 24.33 -11.50
N ARG A 7 10.23 24.10 -12.56
CA ARG A 7 10.34 24.85 -13.82
C ARG A 7 9.02 25.52 -14.11
N HIS A 8 9.05 26.75 -14.62
CA HIS A 8 7.85 27.58 -14.81
C HIS A 8 7.76 28.09 -16.25
N GLY A 9 6.53 28.34 -16.71
CA GLY A 9 6.27 28.96 -18.01
C GLY A 9 6.80 28.10 -19.16
N GLU A 10 7.49 28.74 -20.10
CA GLU A 10 8.04 28.09 -21.29
C GLU A 10 9.08 27.00 -20.98
N ASP A 11 9.71 27.05 -19.80
CA ASP A 11 10.66 26.03 -19.36
C ASP A 11 9.97 24.76 -18.82
N ALA A 12 8.68 24.82 -18.55
CA ALA A 12 7.86 23.67 -18.17
C ALA A 12 7.32 22.97 -19.41
N ARG A 13 7.24 21.62 -19.37
CA ARG A 13 6.82 20.78 -20.50
C ARG A 13 5.46 21.13 -21.10
N HIS A 14 4.56 21.70 -20.30
CA HIS A 14 3.21 22.09 -20.72
C HIS A 14 2.97 23.60 -20.65
N GLY A 15 4.02 24.43 -20.58
CA GLY A 15 3.88 25.89 -20.45
C GLY A 15 3.41 26.37 -19.06
N GLY A 16 3.21 25.43 -18.12
CA GLY A 16 2.71 25.67 -16.76
C GLY A 16 3.83 25.58 -15.71
N VAL A 17 3.73 24.61 -14.81
CA VAL A 17 4.77 24.33 -13.81
C VAL A 17 5.09 22.84 -13.82
N ASP A 18 6.36 22.49 -13.96
CA ASP A 18 6.85 21.14 -13.67
C ASP A 18 7.36 21.10 -12.22
N ILE A 19 6.90 20.12 -11.45
CA ILE A 19 7.41 19.78 -10.12
C ILE A 19 8.23 18.51 -10.27
N THR A 20 9.52 18.57 -9.96
CA THR A 20 10.43 17.41 -10.09
C THR A 20 10.98 17.03 -8.72
N ILE A 21 10.73 15.79 -8.31
CA ILE A 21 11.33 15.16 -7.14
C ILE A 21 12.43 14.22 -7.64
N SER A 22 13.67 14.52 -7.28
CA SER A 22 14.83 13.69 -7.62
C SER A 22 15.17 12.77 -6.44
N LEU A 23 15.23 11.48 -6.71
CA LEU A 23 15.61 10.46 -5.74
C LEU A 23 17.06 10.01 -5.98
N THR A 24 17.80 9.81 -4.90
CA THR A 24 19.08 9.09 -4.95
C THR A 24 18.85 7.61 -5.29
N PRO A 25 19.87 6.87 -5.76
CA PRO A 25 19.73 5.45 -6.03
C PRO A 25 19.27 4.63 -4.82
N ALA A 26 19.68 5.02 -3.60
CA ALA A 26 19.28 4.37 -2.37
C ALA A 26 17.79 4.60 -2.05
N GLU A 27 17.30 5.83 -2.24
CA GLU A 27 15.88 6.17 -2.03
C GLU A 27 14.98 5.47 -3.07
N ALA A 28 15.38 5.48 -4.35
CA ALA A 28 14.64 4.77 -5.39
C ALA A 28 14.58 3.26 -5.12
N LYS A 29 15.69 2.66 -4.68
CA LYS A 29 15.72 1.24 -4.28
C LYS A 29 14.81 0.96 -3.08
N ALA A 30 14.73 1.87 -2.11
CA ALA A 30 13.87 1.70 -0.93
C ALA A 30 12.38 1.80 -1.28
N LEU A 31 12.00 2.69 -2.20
CA LEU A 31 10.62 2.82 -2.68
C LEU A 31 10.20 1.69 -3.61
N GLY A 32 11.15 1.09 -4.34
CA GLY A 32 10.92 -0.14 -5.09
C GLY A 32 9.85 -0.05 -6.18
N GLY A 33 9.78 1.10 -6.87
CA GLY A 33 8.85 1.34 -7.97
C GLY A 33 7.53 1.97 -7.53
N GLU A 34 7.28 2.13 -6.22
CA GLU A 34 6.06 2.78 -5.72
C GLU A 34 6.05 4.30 -5.92
N GLU A 35 7.19 4.91 -6.29
CA GLU A 35 7.28 6.35 -6.53
C GLU A 35 6.34 6.83 -7.64
N GLY A 36 6.14 6.03 -8.69
CA GLY A 36 5.24 6.37 -9.79
C GLY A 36 3.77 6.40 -9.36
N LEU A 37 3.35 5.44 -8.53
CA LEU A 37 1.99 5.40 -7.99
C LEU A 37 1.73 6.53 -7.00
N LEU A 38 2.70 6.79 -6.11
CA LEU A 38 2.58 7.91 -5.18
C LEU A 38 2.45 9.23 -5.95
N ALA A 39 3.29 9.43 -6.97
CA ALA A 39 3.21 10.61 -7.84
C ALA A 39 1.85 10.73 -8.54
N ASP A 40 1.28 9.63 -9.04
CA ASP A 40 -0.05 9.61 -9.66
C ASP A 40 -1.16 10.03 -8.69
N TRP A 41 -1.16 9.52 -7.46
CA TRP A 41 -2.17 9.91 -6.47
C TRP A 41 -1.99 11.33 -5.94
N PHE A 42 -0.74 11.81 -5.82
CA PHE A 42 -0.47 13.22 -5.54
C PHE A 42 -0.93 14.11 -6.69
N ASP A 43 -0.75 13.68 -7.94
CA ASP A 43 -1.25 14.37 -9.12
C ASP A 43 -2.79 14.48 -9.11
N SER A 44 -3.50 13.39 -8.76
CA SER A 44 -4.96 13.42 -8.54
C SER A 44 -5.37 14.47 -7.49
N ALA A 45 -4.61 14.60 -6.39
CA ALA A 45 -4.89 15.61 -5.36
C ALA A 45 -4.67 17.05 -5.87
N LEU A 46 -3.59 17.29 -6.61
CA LEU A 46 -3.30 18.60 -7.21
C LEU A 46 -4.35 18.96 -8.26
N TRP A 47 -4.71 18.01 -9.12
CA TRP A 47 -5.77 18.17 -10.11
C TRP A 47 -7.12 18.49 -9.45
N ALA A 48 -7.53 17.75 -8.42
CA ALA A 48 -8.74 18.05 -7.66
C ALA A 48 -8.75 19.48 -7.10
N LEU A 49 -7.62 19.92 -6.52
CA LEU A 49 -7.46 21.28 -6.02
C LEU A 49 -7.62 22.34 -7.13
N THR A 50 -7.10 22.08 -8.33
CA THR A 50 -7.30 22.98 -9.48
C THR A 50 -8.76 23.03 -9.91
N MET A 51 -9.46 21.90 -9.90
CA MET A 51 -10.88 21.84 -10.23
C MET A 51 -11.72 22.66 -9.27
N PHE A 52 -11.52 22.48 -7.96
CA PHE A 52 -12.29 23.21 -6.95
C PHE A 52 -12.00 24.72 -6.95
N ARG A 53 -10.78 25.14 -7.33
CA ARG A 53 -10.42 26.56 -7.41
C ARG A 53 -10.96 27.25 -8.65
N THR A 54 -11.07 26.53 -9.76
CA THR A 54 -11.51 27.09 -11.05
C THR A 54 -12.98 26.86 -11.34
N GLY A 55 -13.62 25.90 -10.67
CA GLY A 55 -14.98 25.46 -10.96
C GLY A 55 -15.10 24.67 -12.27
N SER A 56 -13.99 24.19 -12.83
CA SER A 56 -13.93 23.49 -14.11
C SER A 56 -12.94 22.32 -14.08
N ASN A 57 -13.10 21.33 -14.96
CA ASN A 57 -12.13 20.27 -15.16
C ASN A 57 -11.06 20.70 -16.19
N PRO A 58 -9.84 21.07 -15.76
CA PRO A 58 -8.82 21.60 -16.66
C PRO A 58 -8.17 20.52 -17.56
N ARG A 59 -8.50 19.24 -17.35
CA ARG A 59 -7.97 18.10 -18.12
C ARG A 59 -9.03 17.46 -19.03
N GLY A 60 -10.25 17.98 -19.03
CA GLY A 60 -11.25 17.55 -19.99
C GLY A 60 -10.82 17.88 -21.42
N PRO A 61 -11.03 17.00 -22.41
CA PRO A 61 -10.72 17.31 -23.81
C PRO A 61 -11.74 18.31 -24.40
N VAL A 62 -11.65 19.58 -23.99
CA VAL A 62 -12.62 20.63 -24.35
C VAL A 62 -12.75 20.82 -25.87
N GLU A 63 -11.68 20.54 -26.62
CA GLU A 63 -11.68 20.61 -28.09
C GLU A 63 -12.57 19.54 -28.75
N LEU A 64 -12.73 18.39 -28.09
CA LEU A 64 -13.51 17.25 -28.60
C LEU A 64 -14.91 17.22 -28.00
N ASP A 65 -15.06 17.71 -26.77
CA ASP A 65 -16.32 17.80 -26.05
C ASP A 65 -16.35 19.08 -25.19
N PRO A 66 -17.14 20.10 -25.58
CA PRO A 66 -17.29 21.32 -24.79
C PRO A 66 -17.76 21.07 -23.34
N GLY A 67 -18.49 19.98 -23.10
CA GLY A 67 -18.95 19.56 -21.77
C GLY A 67 -17.85 18.93 -20.92
N ALA A 68 -16.71 18.56 -21.49
CA ALA A 68 -15.61 17.93 -20.75
C ALA A 68 -14.96 18.86 -19.72
N ALA A 69 -15.15 20.19 -19.86
CA ALA A 69 -14.74 21.17 -18.87
C ALA A 69 -15.64 21.18 -17.63
N GLU A 70 -16.81 20.53 -17.67
CA GLU A 70 -17.70 20.44 -16.52
C GLU A 70 -17.18 19.44 -15.50
N ILE A 71 -17.36 19.75 -14.21
CA ILE A 71 -17.08 18.82 -13.13
C ILE A 71 -18.28 17.89 -13.00
N THR A 72 -18.09 16.62 -13.32
CA THR A 72 -19.13 15.58 -13.24
C THR A 72 -19.00 14.74 -11.96
N PRO A 73 -20.07 14.05 -11.53
CA PRO A 73 -19.98 13.08 -10.43
C PRO A 73 -18.88 12.02 -10.65
N ASP A 74 -18.74 11.50 -11.87
CA ASP A 74 -17.70 10.51 -12.21
C ASP A 74 -16.29 11.05 -11.99
N THR A 75 -16.08 12.32 -12.34
CA THR A 75 -14.81 13.02 -12.10
C THR A 75 -14.52 13.09 -10.59
N LEU A 76 -15.54 13.35 -9.77
CA LEU A 76 -15.41 13.39 -8.31
C LEU A 76 -15.22 12.00 -7.69
N TYR A 77 -15.83 10.95 -8.24
CA TYR A 77 -15.64 9.58 -7.76
C TYR A 77 -14.17 9.14 -7.87
N ARG A 78 -13.49 9.52 -8.96
CA ARG A 78 -12.05 9.28 -9.10
C ARG A 78 -11.27 9.99 -7.98
N VAL A 79 -11.55 11.27 -7.74
CA VAL A 79 -10.87 12.03 -6.68
C VAL A 79 -11.08 11.39 -5.31
N ILE A 80 -12.32 11.06 -4.97
CA ILE A 80 -12.66 10.43 -3.68
C ILE A 80 -11.93 9.10 -3.55
N ASN A 81 -11.98 8.24 -4.57
CA ASN A 81 -11.32 6.94 -4.52
C ASN A 81 -9.79 7.06 -4.38
N ASP A 82 -9.16 7.96 -5.15
CA ASP A 82 -7.70 8.13 -5.11
C ASP A 82 -7.25 8.72 -3.77
N LEU A 83 -8.02 9.64 -3.18
CA LEU A 83 -7.69 10.21 -1.87
C LEU A 83 -7.97 9.22 -0.74
N ASP A 84 -9.18 8.68 -0.64
CA ASP A 84 -9.62 7.90 0.52
C ASP A 84 -9.04 6.48 0.54
N ASN A 85 -8.92 5.85 -0.63
CA ASN A 85 -8.47 4.45 -0.70
C ASN A 85 -6.98 4.32 -1.03
N ARG A 86 -6.33 5.38 -1.55
CA ARG A 86 -4.93 5.32 -1.98
C ARG A 86 -4.02 6.23 -1.17
N LEU A 87 -4.22 7.54 -1.23
CA LEU A 87 -3.27 8.51 -0.68
C LEU A 87 -3.37 8.64 0.85
N LEU A 88 -4.56 8.96 1.38
CA LEU A 88 -4.76 9.21 2.81
C LEU A 88 -4.33 8.04 3.70
N PRO A 89 -4.66 6.76 3.37
CA PRO A 89 -4.24 5.65 4.22
C PRO A 89 -2.72 5.49 4.27
N ARG A 90 -2.02 5.77 3.17
CA ARG A 90 -0.54 5.72 3.11
C ARG A 90 0.10 6.87 3.89
N LEU A 91 -0.44 8.08 3.78
CA LEU A 91 -0.01 9.22 4.59
C LEU A 91 -0.23 8.95 6.09
N GLN A 92 -1.36 8.33 6.43
CA GLN A 92 -1.62 7.88 7.79
C GLN A 92 -0.61 6.82 8.24
N GLY A 93 -0.30 5.82 7.41
CA GLY A 93 0.70 4.81 7.69
C GLY A 93 2.09 5.40 7.97
N ILE A 94 2.53 6.35 7.15
CA ILE A 94 3.80 7.09 7.34
C ILE A 94 3.78 7.87 8.67
N ARG A 95 2.70 8.60 8.95
CA ARG A 95 2.56 9.38 10.19
C ARG A 95 2.60 8.47 11.42
N ASP A 96 1.84 7.37 11.40
CA ASP A 96 1.74 6.46 12.53
C ASP A 96 3.10 5.76 12.78
N MET A 97 3.83 5.38 11.71
CA MET A 97 5.21 4.90 11.83
C MET A 97 6.16 5.96 12.40
N ALA A 98 6.05 7.22 11.98
CA ALA A 98 6.87 8.31 12.51
C ALA A 98 6.61 8.52 14.02
N ILE A 99 5.35 8.45 14.46
CA ILE A 99 4.97 8.53 15.87
C ILE A 99 5.57 7.36 16.66
N ARG A 100 5.48 6.13 16.15
CA ARG A 100 6.08 4.95 16.79
C ARG A 100 7.58 5.09 16.91
N ARG A 101 8.25 5.47 15.81
CA ARG A 101 9.70 5.64 15.79
C ARG A 101 10.17 6.73 16.76
N HIS A 102 9.43 7.85 16.82
CA HIS A 102 9.68 8.91 17.80
C HIS A 102 9.53 8.40 19.25
N HIS A 103 8.53 7.54 19.53
CA HIS A 103 8.40 6.90 20.84
C HIS A 103 9.59 6.00 21.17
N GLU A 104 9.98 5.11 20.25
CA GLU A 104 11.09 4.16 20.42
C GLU A 104 12.44 4.85 20.70
N LEU A 105 12.65 6.02 20.08
CA LEU A 105 13.84 6.84 20.28
C LEU A 105 13.79 7.68 21.57
N GLY A 106 12.79 7.47 22.43
CA GLY A 106 12.65 8.17 23.71
C GLY A 106 12.12 9.60 23.61
N GLY A 107 11.53 9.98 22.47
CA GLY A 107 11.04 11.33 22.22
C GLY A 107 9.93 11.77 23.20
N SER A 108 9.94 13.05 23.57
CA SER A 108 9.02 13.60 24.57
C SER A 108 7.63 13.90 23.97
N ILE A 109 6.58 13.85 24.79
CA ILE A 109 5.23 14.26 24.34
C ILE A 109 5.22 15.74 23.92
N GLY A 110 6.06 16.59 24.52
CA GLY A 110 6.16 18.01 24.17
C GLY A 110 6.68 18.21 22.75
N ASP A 111 7.74 17.50 22.37
CA ASP A 111 8.33 17.59 21.04
C ASP A 111 7.38 17.03 19.97
N LEU A 112 6.70 15.92 20.30
CA LEU A 112 5.68 15.37 19.42
C LEU A 112 4.51 16.34 19.21
N ALA A 113 4.06 17.02 20.27
CA ALA A 113 2.99 18.01 20.18
C ALA A 113 3.37 19.20 19.29
N LEU A 114 4.62 19.68 19.41
CA LEU A 114 5.17 20.71 18.54
C LEU A 114 5.22 20.26 17.08
N ALA A 115 5.73 19.05 16.82
CA ALA A 115 5.84 18.51 15.47
C ALA A 115 4.47 18.29 14.78
N MET A 116 3.43 17.99 15.56
CA MET A 116 2.07 17.76 15.09
C MET A 116 1.22 19.04 15.03
N ASP A 117 1.74 20.17 15.52
CA ASP A 117 1.01 21.43 15.72
C ASP A 117 -0.31 21.25 16.49
N VAL A 118 -0.24 20.56 17.64
CA VAL A 118 -1.40 20.33 18.52
C VAL A 118 -1.03 20.48 20.00
N VAL A 119 -2.04 20.57 20.86
CA VAL A 119 -1.84 20.55 22.31
C VAL A 119 -1.29 19.20 22.80
N LYS A 120 -0.53 19.21 23.91
CA LYS A 120 0.12 18.00 24.47
C LYS A 120 -0.83 16.83 24.74
N SER A 121 -2.05 17.10 25.21
CA SER A 121 -3.05 16.06 25.47
C SER A 121 -3.47 15.33 24.18
N THR A 122 -3.65 16.06 23.08
CA THR A 122 -3.96 15.48 21.76
C THR A 122 -2.79 14.63 21.24
N ALA A 123 -1.56 15.13 21.34
CA ALA A 123 -0.38 14.38 20.94
C ALA A 123 -0.21 13.09 21.77
N GLN A 124 -0.43 13.18 23.08
CA GLN A 124 -0.39 12.02 23.97
C GLN A 124 -1.47 11.00 23.63
N SER A 125 -2.71 11.44 23.41
CA SER A 125 -3.80 10.56 22.99
C SER A 125 -3.47 9.83 21.68
N ARG A 126 -3.01 10.56 20.65
CA ARG A 126 -2.62 9.98 19.36
C ARG A 126 -1.45 9.00 19.48
N ARG A 127 -0.39 9.35 20.24
CA ARG A 127 0.72 8.43 20.51
C ARG A 127 0.22 7.18 21.22
N ASN A 128 -0.62 7.34 22.23
CA ASN A 128 -1.19 6.21 22.95
C ASN A 128 -1.95 5.30 22.00
N VAL A 129 -2.82 5.81 21.11
CA VAL A 129 -3.54 4.99 20.12
C VAL A 129 -2.58 4.21 19.21
N VAL A 130 -1.52 4.84 18.72
CA VAL A 130 -0.52 4.16 17.86
C VAL A 130 0.25 3.08 18.62
N ILE A 131 0.62 3.34 19.88
CA ILE A 131 1.43 2.42 20.70
C ILE A 131 0.58 1.31 21.33
N SER A 132 -0.65 1.63 21.76
CA SER A 132 -1.57 0.72 22.46
C SER A 132 -2.48 -0.06 21.53
N GLY A 133 -2.52 0.28 20.23
CA GLY A 133 -3.19 -0.52 19.21
C GLY A 133 -2.69 -1.95 19.28
N LYS A 134 -3.56 -2.84 19.78
CA LYS A 134 -3.25 -4.21 20.24
C LYS A 134 -2.32 -4.95 19.27
N ASP A 135 -1.05 -4.98 19.63
CA ASP A 135 0.02 -5.88 19.18
C ASP A 135 0.42 -5.93 17.69
N ARG A 136 -0.12 -5.10 16.78
CA ARG A 136 0.36 -5.08 15.38
C ARG A 136 0.32 -3.68 14.74
N PRO A 137 1.40 -3.27 14.04
CA PRO A 137 1.34 -2.14 13.12
C PRO A 137 0.18 -2.29 12.14
N SER A 138 -0.46 -1.19 11.77
CA SER A 138 -1.53 -1.22 10.78
C SER A 138 -1.00 -1.76 9.43
N MET A 139 -1.90 -2.17 8.52
CA MET A 139 -1.49 -2.55 7.16
C MET A 139 -0.66 -1.44 6.49
N TRP A 140 -1.06 -0.18 6.68
CA TRP A 140 -0.38 0.98 6.08
C TRP A 140 0.91 1.36 6.79
N GLU A 141 1.00 1.10 8.09
CA GLU A 141 2.26 1.22 8.83
C GLU A 141 3.27 0.15 8.37
N ASN A 142 2.82 -1.09 8.20
CA ASN A 142 3.65 -2.15 7.61
C ASN A 142 4.07 -1.82 6.18
N TRP A 143 3.16 -1.28 5.37
CA TRP A 143 3.46 -0.78 4.03
C TRP A 143 4.56 0.29 4.07
N ALA A 144 4.49 1.25 4.99
CA ALA A 144 5.50 2.33 5.07
C ALA A 144 6.92 1.80 5.39
N VAL A 145 7.03 0.64 6.05
CA VAL A 145 8.32 0.03 6.40
C VAL A 145 8.79 -0.97 5.34
N LYS A 146 7.87 -1.75 4.75
CA LYS A 146 8.18 -2.91 3.91
C LYS A 146 7.87 -2.70 2.44
N GLY A 147 7.25 -1.57 2.07
CA GLY A 147 6.66 -1.34 0.77
C GLY A 147 5.36 -2.12 0.56
N GLY A 148 4.69 -1.85 -0.55
CA GLY A 148 3.52 -2.58 -1.00
C GLY A 148 3.82 -3.90 -1.70
N PRO A 149 2.78 -4.66 -2.09
CA PRO A 149 2.94 -5.90 -2.83
C PRO A 149 3.63 -5.73 -4.19
N GLN A 150 3.81 -4.48 -4.64
CA GLN A 150 4.54 -4.12 -5.86
C GLN A 150 6.04 -3.99 -5.64
N ASN A 151 6.50 -3.82 -4.39
CA ASN A 151 7.91 -3.87 -4.02
C ASN A 151 8.42 -5.32 -3.86
N ARG A 152 7.65 -6.27 -4.40
CA ARG A 152 8.06 -7.67 -4.47
C ARG A 152 8.82 -7.85 -5.77
N GLU A 153 9.96 -8.51 -5.68
CA GLU A 153 10.76 -8.85 -6.84
C GLU A 153 9.89 -9.55 -7.87
N PHE A 154 9.92 -9.09 -9.12
CA PHE A 154 9.14 -9.70 -10.18
C PHE A 154 9.94 -10.83 -10.81
N CYS A 155 9.25 -11.93 -11.07
CA CYS A 155 9.81 -13.04 -11.81
C CYS A 155 10.05 -12.61 -13.26
N ALA A 156 11.28 -12.74 -13.74
CA ALA A 156 11.66 -12.44 -15.12
C ALA A 156 10.96 -13.36 -16.14
N ALA A 157 10.50 -14.54 -15.72
CA ALA A 157 9.81 -15.49 -16.59
C ALA A 157 8.32 -15.20 -16.75
N CYS A 158 7.59 -15.00 -15.65
CA CYS A 158 6.12 -14.85 -15.68
C CYS A 158 5.62 -13.41 -15.44
N GLY A 159 6.50 -12.49 -15.03
CA GLY A 159 6.14 -11.09 -14.75
C GLY A 159 5.26 -10.91 -13.50
N HIS A 160 5.08 -11.95 -12.68
CA HIS A 160 4.35 -11.87 -11.42
C HIS A 160 5.29 -11.55 -10.23
N PRO A 161 4.79 -10.85 -9.20
CA PRO A 161 5.57 -10.54 -8.02
C PRO A 161 5.92 -11.81 -7.22
N ALA A 162 7.00 -11.76 -6.44
CA ALA A 162 7.36 -12.81 -5.49
C ALA A 162 6.21 -13.10 -4.52
N PHE A 163 6.11 -14.33 -4.03
CA PHE A 163 5.21 -14.68 -2.93
C PHE A 163 6.03 -15.32 -1.79
N PRO A 164 5.64 -15.20 -0.51
CA PRO A 164 6.34 -15.90 0.57
C PRO A 164 6.41 -17.42 0.37
N THR A 165 5.39 -17.99 -0.29
CA THR A 165 5.32 -19.41 -0.64
C THR A 165 6.06 -19.75 -1.94
N ASP A 166 6.50 -18.75 -2.69
CA ASP A 166 7.20 -18.91 -3.97
C ASP A 166 8.16 -17.72 -4.18
N PRO A 167 9.31 -17.72 -3.48
CA PRO A 167 10.27 -16.62 -3.52
C PRO A 167 10.98 -16.56 -4.87
N ILE A 168 11.59 -15.41 -5.16
CA ILE A 168 12.46 -15.27 -6.34
C ILE A 168 13.84 -15.83 -6.01
N VAL A 169 14.33 -16.73 -6.87
CA VAL A 169 15.66 -17.32 -6.84
C VAL A 169 16.47 -16.82 -8.04
N THR A 170 17.80 -16.84 -7.92
CA THR A 170 18.71 -16.51 -9.02
C THR A 170 19.22 -17.80 -9.65
N THR A 171 19.14 -17.92 -10.98
CA THR A 171 19.66 -19.08 -11.70
C THR A 171 21.17 -19.02 -11.93
N ASP A 172 21.79 -20.19 -12.02
CA ASP A 172 23.21 -20.47 -12.32
C ASP A 172 23.58 -20.09 -13.75
N ASP A 173 22.59 -20.07 -14.65
CA ASP A 173 22.77 -19.80 -16.07
C ASP A 173 23.52 -18.47 -16.31
N ASP A 174 24.23 -18.37 -17.44
CA ASP A 174 25.14 -17.25 -17.77
C ASP A 174 24.52 -15.84 -17.56
N ASP A 175 23.20 -15.71 -17.72
CA ASP A 175 22.43 -14.47 -17.60
C ASP A 175 21.86 -14.19 -16.19
N ARG A 176 22.02 -15.12 -15.23
CA ARG A 176 21.55 -15.05 -13.83
C ARG A 176 20.11 -14.54 -13.69
N TYR A 177 19.17 -15.29 -14.27
CA TYR A 177 17.77 -14.89 -14.24
C TYR A 177 17.20 -14.91 -12.82
N ARG A 178 16.36 -13.93 -12.51
CA ARG A 178 15.61 -13.84 -11.25
C ARG A 178 14.19 -14.33 -11.47
N ILE A 179 13.88 -15.55 -11.07
CA ILE A 179 12.59 -16.21 -11.35
C ILE A 179 12.00 -16.82 -10.08
N HIS A 180 10.71 -17.15 -10.08
CA HIS A 180 10.11 -17.89 -8.96
C HIS A 180 10.79 -19.25 -8.75
N GLN A 181 10.87 -19.70 -7.51
CA GLN A 181 11.39 -21.03 -7.17
C GLN A 181 10.58 -22.13 -7.86
N SER A 182 9.28 -21.96 -8.07
CA SER A 182 8.45 -22.89 -8.85
C SER A 182 8.97 -23.13 -10.27
N HIS A 183 9.51 -22.10 -10.93
CA HIS A 183 10.11 -22.22 -12.27
C HIS A 183 11.42 -23.04 -12.29
N THR A 184 12.05 -23.30 -11.15
CA THR A 184 13.22 -24.20 -11.09
C THR A 184 12.85 -25.66 -10.83
N GLN A 185 11.59 -25.94 -10.50
CA GLN A 185 11.12 -27.28 -10.11
C GLN A 185 10.37 -28.01 -11.23
N ASN A 186 9.78 -27.28 -12.19
CA ASN A 186 8.98 -27.86 -13.26
C ASN A 186 9.36 -27.30 -14.65
N PRO A 187 9.99 -28.11 -15.52
CA PRO A 187 10.39 -27.68 -16.87
C PRO A 187 9.25 -27.27 -17.80
N ARG A 188 7.98 -27.51 -17.42
CA ARG A 188 6.81 -27.22 -18.25
C ARG A 188 6.26 -25.80 -18.10
N ASP A 189 6.76 -25.01 -17.16
CA ASP A 189 6.21 -23.69 -16.84
C ASP A 189 6.80 -22.55 -17.69
N GLY A 190 7.43 -22.89 -18.82
CA GLY A 190 7.88 -21.97 -19.86
C GLY A 190 9.36 -21.55 -19.75
N PHE A 191 9.86 -21.31 -18.53
CA PHE A 191 11.26 -21.00 -18.25
C PHE A 191 11.78 -21.90 -17.12
N PHE A 192 12.95 -22.52 -17.30
CA PHE A 192 13.57 -23.46 -16.34
C PHE A 192 15.07 -23.17 -16.26
N GLY A 193 15.56 -22.83 -15.07
CA GLY A 193 16.98 -22.63 -14.80
C GLY A 193 17.39 -23.31 -13.50
N THR A 194 18.68 -23.63 -13.36
CA THR A 194 19.20 -24.28 -12.14
C THR A 194 19.44 -23.18 -11.10
N PRO A 195 18.91 -23.24 -9.86
CA PRO A 195 19.15 -22.20 -8.87
C PRO A 195 20.61 -22.24 -8.38
N ILE A 196 21.21 -21.08 -8.13
CA ILE A 196 22.49 -21.00 -7.42
C ILE A 196 22.23 -21.39 -5.96
N VAL A 197 22.77 -22.54 -5.54
CA VAL A 197 22.82 -22.91 -4.12
C VAL A 197 24.05 -22.23 -3.54
N ASP A 198 23.85 -21.21 -2.70
CA ASP A 198 24.96 -20.63 -1.94
C ASP A 198 25.41 -21.65 -0.88
N PRO A 199 26.64 -22.19 -0.94
CA PRO A 199 27.10 -23.20 0.01
C PRO A 199 27.23 -22.67 1.45
N ASP A 200 27.16 -21.35 1.67
CA ASP A 200 27.27 -20.72 2.98
C ASP A 200 25.88 -20.32 3.59
N ASP A 201 24.76 -20.61 2.91
CA ASP A 201 23.41 -20.33 3.42
C ASP A 201 22.87 -21.49 4.29
N GLU A 202 23.07 -21.40 5.60
CA GLU A 202 22.61 -22.39 6.60
C GLU A 202 21.08 -22.41 6.83
N SER A 203 20.27 -21.72 6.03
CA SER A 203 18.80 -21.72 6.18
C SER A 203 18.12 -23.04 5.77
N PHE A 204 18.88 -24.04 5.29
CA PHE A 204 18.36 -25.28 4.72
C PHE A 204 18.82 -26.54 5.47
N VAL A 205 18.30 -26.75 6.69
CA VAL A 205 18.30 -28.07 7.34
C VAL A 205 16.88 -28.40 7.78
N TRP A 206 16.16 -29.20 6.98
CA TRP A 206 14.97 -29.92 7.46
C TRP A 206 15.37 -31.38 7.70
N GLU A 207 15.59 -31.74 8.96
CA GLU A 207 15.62 -33.15 9.38
C GLU A 207 14.23 -33.75 9.15
N HIS A 208 14.12 -34.70 8.22
CA HIS A 208 12.92 -35.50 8.03
C HIS A 208 12.76 -36.48 9.22
N GLY A 209 12.01 -36.05 10.24
CA GLY A 209 11.49 -36.92 11.29
C GLY A 209 10.17 -37.56 10.88
N ASP A 210 10.12 -38.90 10.95
CA ASP A 210 9.04 -39.80 10.58
C ASP A 210 7.62 -39.35 10.96
N MET A 211 6.73 -39.21 9.96
CA MET A 211 5.29 -39.07 10.18
C MET A 211 4.61 -40.45 10.25
N HIS A 212 4.30 -40.85 11.48
CA HIS A 212 3.30 -41.86 11.81
C HIS A 212 1.91 -41.38 11.35
N ARG A 213 1.20 -42.19 10.55
CA ARG A 213 -0.23 -42.00 10.26
C ARG A 213 -1.07 -42.66 11.36
N PRO A 214 -2.09 -41.98 11.91
CA PRO A 214 -3.27 -42.64 12.44
C PRO A 214 -4.43 -42.55 11.44
N THR A 215 -5.12 -43.68 11.28
CA THR A 215 -6.40 -43.82 10.59
C THR A 215 -7.57 -43.44 11.51
N ASP A 216 -8.73 -43.24 10.87
CA ASP A 216 -10.09 -43.26 11.44
C ASP A 216 -10.43 -42.10 12.38
N SER A 217 -11.65 -41.62 12.56
CA SER A 217 -12.98 -41.62 11.94
C SER A 217 -13.78 -40.70 12.88
N ASP A 218 -14.95 -40.24 12.44
CA ASP A 218 -16.00 -39.66 13.30
C ASP A 218 -15.81 -38.21 13.79
N ASP A 219 -16.54 -37.25 13.18
CA ASP A 219 -17.84 -36.82 13.71
C ASP A 219 -18.37 -35.63 12.88
N ILE A 220 -19.41 -35.91 12.08
CA ILE A 220 -20.24 -34.91 11.41
C ILE A 220 -21.47 -34.74 12.27
N THR A 221 -21.59 -33.63 13.01
CA THR A 221 -22.86 -32.96 13.30
C THR A 221 -22.61 -31.56 13.87
N ALA A 222 -23.13 -30.51 13.21
CA ALA A 222 -23.91 -29.46 13.86
C ALA A 222 -24.39 -28.43 12.83
N ASP A 223 -25.71 -28.30 12.78
CA ASP A 223 -26.57 -27.30 12.15
C ASP A 223 -25.96 -25.91 11.89
N ALA A 224 -26.03 -25.47 10.64
CA ALA A 224 -26.06 -24.07 10.27
C ALA A 224 -27.44 -23.73 9.68
N PRO A 225 -28.19 -22.75 10.23
CA PRO A 225 -29.36 -22.24 9.55
C PRO A 225 -28.97 -21.46 8.30
N ARG A 226 -29.70 -21.77 7.22
CA ARG A 226 -29.73 -21.06 5.93
C ARG A 226 -30.83 -19.99 6.01
N ASP A 227 -30.50 -18.70 5.96
CA ASP A 227 -31.09 -17.72 5.01
C ASP A 227 -30.56 -16.29 5.27
N PRO A 228 -30.27 -15.45 4.26
CA PRO A 228 -29.73 -14.09 4.43
C PRO A 228 -30.76 -12.99 4.74
N VAL A 229 -32.03 -13.31 5.01
CA VAL A 229 -33.13 -12.31 4.96
C VAL A 229 -33.56 -11.77 6.33
N GLU A 230 -33.10 -12.32 7.45
CA GLU A 230 -33.51 -11.87 8.80
C GLU A 230 -32.58 -10.81 9.46
N LEU A 231 -31.52 -10.36 8.78
CA LEU A 231 -30.60 -9.36 9.37
C LEU A 231 -31.10 -7.91 9.23
N ASP A 232 -31.94 -7.62 8.22
CA ASP A 232 -32.41 -6.25 7.93
C ASP A 232 -33.56 -5.79 8.84
N GLU A 233 -34.37 -6.70 9.41
CA GLU A 233 -35.48 -6.32 10.29
C GLU A 233 -35.02 -6.01 11.73
N ARG A 234 -33.82 -6.45 12.13
CA ARG A 234 -33.25 -6.14 13.46
C ARG A 234 -32.61 -4.76 13.55
N ILE A 235 -32.18 -4.17 12.43
CA ILE A 235 -31.54 -2.85 12.42
C ILE A 235 -32.58 -1.72 12.36
N ALA A 236 -33.77 -1.98 11.81
CA ALA A 236 -34.85 -0.98 11.73
C ALA A 236 -35.58 -0.72 13.06
N ALA A 237 -35.51 -1.64 14.03
CA ALA A 237 -36.19 -1.49 15.32
C ALA A 237 -35.37 -0.73 16.38
N GLU A 238 -34.07 -0.51 16.16
CA GLU A 238 -33.17 0.12 17.15
C GLU A 238 -33.07 1.65 17.00
N TYR A 239 -33.77 2.25 16.03
CA TYR A 239 -33.74 3.70 15.73
C TYR A 239 -35.07 4.44 15.94
N ALA A 240 -36.08 3.80 16.55
CA ALA A 240 -37.41 4.40 16.71
C ALA A 240 -37.70 5.02 18.09
N ASP A 241 -36.79 4.92 19.07
CA ASP A 241 -37.08 5.30 20.47
C ASP A 241 -36.35 6.56 21.00
N ASP A 242 -35.57 7.28 20.19
CA ASP A 242 -34.76 8.42 20.66
C ASP A 242 -35.35 9.81 20.36
N ASP A 243 -36.64 9.93 20.04
CA ASP A 243 -37.27 11.21 19.69
C ASP A 243 -38.52 11.52 20.54
N GLU A 244 -38.43 11.38 21.88
CA GLU A 244 -39.30 12.10 22.83
C GLU A 244 -38.55 12.40 24.15
N SER A 245 -37.91 13.57 24.28
CA SER A 245 -37.98 14.46 25.48
C SER A 245 -37.17 15.76 25.35
#